data_AF-A0AAW8HDX8-F1
#
_entry.id   AF-A0AAW8HDX8-F1
#
_cell.length_a   1.000
_cell.length_b   1.000
_cell.length_c   1.000
_cell.angle_alpha   90.00
_cell.angle_beta   90.00
_cell.angle_gamma   90.00
#
_symmetry.space_group_name_H-M   'P 1'
#
loop_
_entity.id
_entity.type
_entity.pdbx_description
1 polymer ?
#
loop_
_entity_poly.entity_id
_entity_poly.type
_entity_poly.pdbx_seq_one_letter_code
_entity_poly.pdbx_strand_id
1 'polypeptide(L)'
;MKPMLKSAFFSAVKSLLTNGFRPTFYTVNCGRIGIIAFTDKNGSKQVEQVYSCTSLAVKTIAPRFEKWFAAAVAEFHAAAAETLESGQRVLDKGTVRTVTGFRSAFIRSANGTPRAQARTGIVMLDHRHEVMAGDLVRMADNPSDTVVHNTDQQPDQTIHSNVQNVSVNLATGLAPDPTVSTAT
;
A
#
# COMPACT_ATOMS: atom_id res chain seq x y z
N MET A 1 30.68 1.00 -7.40
CA MET A 1 29.36 0.34 -7.52
C MET A 1 28.82 0.58 -8.93
N LYS A 2 28.23 -0.43 -9.56
CA LYS A 2 27.52 -0.26 -10.85
C LYS A 2 26.12 0.33 -10.62
N PRO A 3 25.65 1.30 -11.43
CA PRO A 3 24.27 1.78 -11.34
C PRO A 3 23.25 0.67 -11.55
N MET A 4 22.18 0.69 -10.76
CA MET A 4 21.07 -0.24 -10.85
C MET A 4 20.36 -0.12 -12.21
N LEU A 5 19.94 -1.25 -12.76
CA LEU A 5 19.16 -1.27 -14.01
C LEU A 5 17.76 -0.71 -13.79
N LYS A 6 17.15 -0.13 -14.83
CA LYS A 6 15.80 0.47 -14.77
C LYS A 6 14.77 -0.51 -14.21
N SER A 7 14.75 -1.75 -14.69
CA SER A 7 13.79 -2.77 -14.27
C SER A 7 13.92 -3.11 -12.78
N ALA A 8 15.15 -3.32 -12.30
CA ALA A 8 15.42 -3.57 -10.89
C ALA A 8 15.03 -2.36 -10.02
N PHE A 9 15.34 -1.14 -10.46
CA PHE A 9 14.96 0.08 -9.76
C PHE A 9 13.44 0.26 -9.66
N PHE A 10 12.71 0.03 -10.76
CA PHE A 10 11.24 0.07 -10.77
C PHE A 10 10.65 -0.99 -9.85
N SER A 11 11.19 -2.22 -9.88
CA SER A 11 10.74 -3.31 -9.03
C SER A 11 10.97 -2.99 -7.55
N ALA A 12 12.13 -2.44 -7.18
CA ALA A 12 12.43 -2.04 -5.81
C ALA A 12 11.46 -0.97 -5.30
N VAL A 13 11.26 0.12 -6.06
CA VAL A 13 10.33 1.20 -5.69
C VAL A 13 8.89 0.69 -5.54
N LYS A 14 8.40 -0.09 -6.51
CA LYS A 14 7.05 -0.64 -6.46
C LYS A 14 6.87 -1.63 -5.32
N SER A 15 7.86 -2.47 -5.04
CA SER A 15 7.84 -3.39 -3.90
C SER A 15 7.70 -2.64 -2.58
N LEU A 16 8.46 -1.55 -2.39
CA LEU A 16 8.36 -0.72 -1.19
C LEU A 16 6.96 -0.11 -1.05
N LEU A 17 6.41 0.44 -2.14
CA LEU A 17 5.07 1.02 -2.16
C LEU A 17 3.97 -0.02 -1.87
N THR A 18 4.05 -1.21 -2.45
CA THR A 18 3.12 -2.31 -2.19
C THR A 18 3.13 -2.74 -0.72
N ASN A 19 4.30 -2.67 -0.06
CA ASN A 19 4.43 -2.96 1.37
C ASN A 19 3.99 -1.80 2.29
N GLY A 20 3.42 -0.72 1.72
CA GLY A 20 2.95 0.44 2.46
C GLY A 20 4.05 1.41 2.90
N PHE A 21 5.29 1.23 2.44
CA PHE A 21 6.37 2.18 2.71
C PHE A 21 6.24 3.41 1.81
N ARG A 22 6.75 4.55 2.29
CA ARG A 22 6.83 5.81 1.54
C ARG A 22 8.28 6.08 1.15
N PRO A 23 8.79 5.45 0.07
CA PRO A 23 10.14 5.70 -0.38
C PRO A 23 10.30 7.12 -0.90
N THR A 24 11.51 7.65 -0.75
CA THR A 24 11.96 8.91 -1.33
C THR A 24 13.29 8.70 -2.02
N PHE A 25 13.46 9.32 -3.19
CA PHE A 25 14.74 9.34 -3.89
C PHE A 25 15.45 10.66 -3.63
N TYR A 26 16.73 10.58 -3.30
CA TYR A 26 17.59 11.75 -3.11
C TYR A 26 19.00 11.44 -3.56
N THR A 27 19.75 12.51 -3.81
CA THR A 27 21.14 12.41 -4.22
C THR A 27 22.04 13.07 -3.19
N VAL A 28 23.24 12.52 -3.01
CA VAL A 28 24.25 13.00 -2.07
C VAL A 28 25.60 13.10 -2.76
N ASN A 29 26.57 13.73 -2.08
CA ASN A 29 27.92 13.99 -2.63
C ASN A 29 27.85 14.67 -4.00
N CYS A 30 27.13 15.80 -4.05
CA CYS A 30 26.91 16.58 -5.27
C CYS A 30 26.32 15.77 -6.44
N GLY A 31 25.37 14.89 -6.15
CA GLY A 31 24.68 14.09 -7.16
C GLY A 31 25.39 12.79 -7.56
N ARG A 32 26.60 12.53 -7.05
CA ARG A 32 27.42 11.36 -7.40
C ARG A 32 26.88 10.05 -6.85
N ILE A 33 26.05 10.10 -5.81
CA ILE A 33 25.43 8.93 -5.21
C ILE A 33 23.92 9.16 -5.17
N GLY A 34 23.16 8.20 -5.69
CA GLY A 34 21.70 8.19 -5.60
C GLY A 34 21.24 7.12 -4.63
N ILE A 35 20.26 7.45 -3.81
CA ILE A 35 19.76 6.59 -2.74
C ILE A 35 18.24 6.65 -2.68
N ILE A 36 17.63 5.49 -2.42
CA ILE A 36 16.24 5.38 -1.97
C ILE A 36 16.28 5.33 -0.44
N ALA A 37 15.45 6.12 0.24
CA ALA A 37 15.19 5.95 1.67
C ALA A 37 13.73 5.77 1.96
N PHE A 38 13.45 5.01 3.01
CA PHE A 38 12.14 4.81 3.57
C PHE A 38 12.27 4.53 5.07
N THR A 39 11.18 4.69 5.79
CA THR A 39 11.08 4.26 7.18
C THR A 39 10.45 2.88 7.23
N ASP A 40 11.10 1.93 7.88
CA ASP A 40 10.57 0.58 8.05
C ASP A 40 9.45 0.52 9.11
N LYS A 41 8.90 -0.68 9.33
CA LYS A 41 7.81 -0.91 10.28
C LYS A 41 8.20 -0.62 11.74
N ASN A 42 9.50 -0.62 12.04
CA ASN A 42 10.04 -0.35 13.37
C ASN A 42 10.38 1.14 13.56
N GLY A 43 10.07 1.99 12.57
CA GLY A 43 10.41 3.41 12.61
C GLY A 43 11.87 3.70 12.25
N SER A 44 12.65 2.70 11.84
CA SER A 44 14.06 2.87 11.50
C SER A 44 14.22 3.33 10.05
N LYS A 45 15.13 4.28 9.84
CA LYS A 45 15.41 4.81 8.51
C LYS A 45 16.31 3.84 7.75
N GLN A 46 15.80 3.31 6.66
CA GLN A 46 16.52 2.44 5.74
C GLN A 46 16.99 3.26 4.54
N VAL A 47 18.19 2.94 4.05
CA VAL A 47 18.77 3.57 2.87
C VAL A 47 19.35 2.51 1.94
N GLU A 48 19.03 2.61 0.65
CA GLU A 48 19.56 1.74 -0.38
C GLU A 48 20.22 2.59 -1.47
N GLN A 49 21.51 2.35 -1.70
CA GLN A 49 22.23 3.01 -2.76
C GLN A 49 21.93 2.35 -4.11
N VAL A 50 21.44 3.16 -5.05
CA VAL A 50 21.02 2.69 -6.37
C VAL A 50 22.02 3.03 -7.47
N TYR A 51 22.88 4.03 -7.24
CA TYR A 51 24.04 4.27 -8.08
C TYR A 51 25.15 4.98 -7.30
N SER A 52 26.37 4.83 -7.83
CA SER A 52 27.48 5.74 -7.58
C SER A 52 28.17 6.00 -8.92
N CYS A 53 28.54 7.26 -9.18
CA CYS A 53 29.14 7.67 -10.43
C CYS A 53 30.22 8.74 -10.24
N THR A 54 31.01 8.96 -11.31
CA THR A 54 32.00 10.03 -11.34
C THR A 54 31.32 11.39 -11.54
N SER A 55 32.01 12.48 -11.15
CA SER A 55 31.51 13.85 -11.32
C SER A 55 31.03 14.15 -12.74
N LEU A 56 31.70 13.59 -13.76
CA LEU A 56 31.40 13.81 -15.17
C LEU A 56 30.04 13.21 -15.57
N ALA A 57 29.66 12.09 -14.96
CA ALA A 57 28.43 11.36 -15.30
C ALA A 57 27.18 11.84 -14.54
N VAL A 58 27.33 12.69 -13.51
CA VAL A 58 26.23 13.16 -12.65
C VAL A 58 25.11 13.80 -13.46
N LYS A 59 25.46 14.69 -14.41
CA LYS A 59 24.49 15.43 -15.24
C LYS A 59 23.57 14.52 -16.07
N THR A 60 23.98 13.28 -16.30
CA THR A 60 23.23 12.30 -17.07
C THR A 60 22.53 11.28 -16.17
N ILE A 61 23.21 10.83 -15.11
CA ILE A 61 22.70 9.76 -14.25
C ILE A 61 21.66 10.27 -13.25
N ALA A 62 21.91 11.38 -12.55
CA ALA A 62 20.99 11.84 -11.51
C ALA A 62 19.58 12.17 -12.07
N PRO A 63 19.43 13.00 -13.13
CA PRO A 63 18.11 13.29 -13.69
C PRO A 63 17.39 12.05 -14.25
N ARG A 64 18.16 11.05 -14.71
CA ARG A 64 17.61 9.79 -15.21
C ARG A 64 16.93 9.02 -14.08
N PHE A 65 17.60 8.87 -12.94
CA PHE A 65 17.04 8.17 -11.78
C PHE A 65 15.88 8.94 -11.14
N GLU A 66 15.93 10.27 -11.11
CA GLU A 66 14.79 11.10 -10.67
C GLU A 66 13.56 10.85 -11.55
N LYS A 67 13.74 10.87 -12.87
CA LYS A 67 12.66 10.61 -13.82
C LYS A 67 12.14 9.18 -13.71
N TRP A 68 13.02 8.22 -13.46
CA TRP A 68 12.64 6.83 -13.22
C TRP A 68 11.86 6.66 -11.93
N PHE A 69 12.24 7.35 -10.86
CA PHE A 69 11.54 7.31 -9.59
C PHE A 69 10.12 7.86 -9.71
N ALA A 70 9.99 9.06 -10.29
CA ALA A 70 8.69 9.67 -10.54
C ALA A 70 7.80 8.78 -11.42
N ALA A 71 8.36 8.17 -12.46
CA ALA A 71 7.63 7.25 -13.33
C ALA A 71 7.19 5.98 -12.59
N ALA A 72 8.05 5.37 -11.78
CA ALA A 72 7.70 4.17 -11.02
C ALA A 72 6.58 4.42 -10.00
N VAL A 73 6.62 5.56 -9.30
CA VAL A 73 5.57 6.00 -8.37
C VAL A 73 4.26 6.29 -9.11
N ALA A 74 4.32 7.02 -10.24
CA ALA A 74 3.14 7.31 -11.04
C ALA A 74 2.49 6.04 -11.60
N GLU A 75 3.29 5.10 -12.13
CA GLU A 75 2.80 3.81 -12.61
C GLU A 75 2.14 2.99 -11.50
N PHE A 76 2.69 3.01 -10.28
CA PHE A 76 2.09 2.34 -9.13
C PHE A 76 0.71 2.92 -8.80
N HIS A 77 0.59 4.24 -8.68
CA HIS A 77 -0.68 4.87 -8.36
C HIS A 77 -1.69 4.74 -9.51
N ALA A 78 -1.27 4.84 -10.77
CA ALA A 78 -2.14 4.61 -11.92
C ALA A 78 -2.72 3.19 -11.90
N ALA A 79 -1.89 2.18 -11.68
CA ALA A 79 -2.35 0.79 -11.55
C ALA A 79 -3.32 0.61 -10.37
N ALA A 80 -3.03 1.23 -9.22
CA ALA A 80 -3.95 1.21 -8.07
C ALA A 80 -5.30 1.89 -8.41
N ALA A 81 -5.30 2.99 -9.17
CA ALA A 81 -6.53 3.65 -9.57
C ALA A 81 -7.39 2.79 -10.50
N GLU A 82 -6.78 2.03 -11.42
CA GLU A 82 -7.53 1.11 -12.31
C GLU A 82 -8.26 0.01 -11.54
N THR A 83 -7.82 -0.31 -10.34
CA THR A 83 -8.45 -1.35 -9.53
C THR A 83 -9.64 -0.83 -8.68
N LEU A 84 -9.85 0.49 -8.59
CA LEU A 84 -10.89 1.13 -7.77
C LEU A 84 -12.13 1.44 -8.61
N GLU A 85 -13.31 1.52 -7.99
CA GLU A 85 -14.53 1.95 -8.68
C GLU A 85 -15.20 3.16 -8.04
N SER A 86 -15.99 3.89 -8.82
CA SER A 86 -16.83 4.96 -8.28
C SER A 86 -17.89 4.39 -7.33
N GLY A 87 -18.13 5.04 -6.21
CA GLY A 87 -18.99 4.57 -5.13
C GLY A 87 -18.28 3.65 -4.11
N GLN A 88 -17.06 3.19 -4.40
CA GLN A 88 -16.32 2.31 -3.49
C GLN A 88 -15.91 3.05 -2.20
N ARG A 89 -16.06 2.38 -1.06
CA ARG A 89 -15.56 2.87 0.23
C ARG A 89 -14.08 2.53 0.42
N VAL A 90 -13.30 3.53 0.82
CA VAL A 90 -11.86 3.42 1.02
C VAL A 90 -11.47 4.11 2.33
N LEU A 91 -10.37 3.67 2.92
CA LEU A 91 -9.76 4.32 4.07
C LEU A 91 -8.66 5.27 3.58
N ASP A 92 -8.86 6.56 3.84
CA ASP A 92 -7.88 7.63 3.63
C ASP A 92 -7.38 8.10 5.00
N LYS A 93 -6.15 7.76 5.35
CA LYS A 93 -5.51 8.14 6.63
C LYS A 93 -6.39 7.88 7.87
N GLY A 94 -7.06 6.73 7.89
CA GLY A 94 -7.94 6.34 8.98
C GLY A 94 -9.39 6.87 8.89
N THR A 95 -9.70 7.71 7.90
CA THR A 95 -11.07 8.19 7.65
C THR A 95 -11.69 7.39 6.52
N VAL A 96 -12.90 6.87 6.72
CA VAL A 96 -13.65 6.20 5.65
C VAL A 96 -14.24 7.26 4.73
N ARG A 97 -13.98 7.13 3.44
CA ARG A 97 -14.43 8.03 2.38
C ARG A 97 -14.95 7.25 1.19
N THR A 98 -15.69 7.91 0.32
CA THR A 98 -16.25 7.31 -0.89
C THR A 98 -15.51 7.82 -2.11
N VAL A 99 -15.12 6.92 -3.01
CA VAL A 99 -14.57 7.26 -4.32
C VAL A 99 -15.68 7.88 -5.18
N THR A 100 -15.42 9.07 -5.72
CA THR A 100 -16.41 9.85 -6.48
C THR A 100 -15.96 10.20 -7.89
N GLY A 101 -14.68 9.98 -8.22
CA GLY A 101 -14.15 10.23 -9.55
C GLY A 101 -12.67 9.92 -9.67
N PHE A 102 -12.18 10.00 -10.91
CA PHE A 102 -10.79 9.71 -11.26
C PHE A 102 -10.27 10.80 -12.20
N ARG A 103 -9.02 11.22 -12.00
CA ARG A 103 -8.32 11.98 -13.04
C ARG A 103 -7.80 11.01 -14.10
N SER A 104 -7.96 11.42 -15.35
CA SER A 104 -7.54 10.65 -16.50
C SER A 104 -6.72 11.50 -17.46
N ALA A 105 -5.78 10.88 -18.14
CA ALA A 105 -4.96 11.50 -19.18
C ALA A 105 -5.15 10.77 -20.51
N PHE A 106 -5.05 11.52 -21.61
CA PHE A 106 -5.06 10.94 -22.95
C PHE A 106 -3.69 10.35 -23.29
N ILE A 107 -3.68 9.08 -23.66
CA ILE A 107 -2.54 8.45 -24.32
C ILE A 107 -2.59 8.86 -25.79
N ARG A 108 -1.54 9.55 -26.23
CA ARG A 108 -1.40 10.02 -27.62
C ARG A 108 -0.45 9.11 -28.40
N SER A 109 -0.72 8.89 -29.68
CA SER A 109 0.21 8.26 -30.61
C SER A 109 1.38 9.18 -30.95
N ALA A 110 2.38 8.65 -31.66
CA ALA A 110 3.60 9.40 -32.04
C ALA A 110 3.30 10.68 -32.86
N ASN A 111 2.18 10.71 -33.58
CA ASN A 111 1.68 11.88 -34.34
C ASN A 111 0.78 12.82 -33.51
N GLY A 112 0.66 12.61 -32.19
CA GLY A 112 -0.09 13.48 -31.28
C GLY A 112 -1.60 13.23 -31.20
N THR A 113 -2.17 12.32 -32.00
CA THR A 113 -3.62 12.02 -31.93
C THR A 113 -3.95 11.24 -30.66
N PRO A 114 -5.01 11.60 -29.90
CA PRO A 114 -5.48 10.80 -28.78
C PRO A 114 -5.89 9.40 -29.26
N ARG A 115 -5.40 8.37 -28.57
CA ARG A 115 -5.66 6.96 -28.89
C ARG A 115 -6.44 6.25 -27.79
N ALA A 116 -6.19 6.60 -26.53
CA ALA A 116 -6.86 6.03 -25.37
C ALA A 116 -6.88 7.03 -24.22
N GLN A 117 -7.64 6.71 -23.18
CA GLN A 117 -7.64 7.43 -21.91
C GLN A 117 -7.24 6.44 -20.80
N ALA A 118 -6.38 6.88 -19.88
CA ALA A 118 -5.93 6.07 -18.75
C ALA A 118 -5.99 6.89 -17.45
N ARG A 119 -6.28 6.24 -16.33
CA ARG A 119 -6.32 6.91 -15.02
C ARG A 119 -4.89 7.30 -14.63
N THR A 120 -4.72 8.51 -14.09
CA THR A 120 -3.38 9.05 -13.72
C THR A 120 -2.90 8.58 -12.36
N GLY A 121 -3.75 7.87 -11.61
CA GLY A 121 -3.51 7.51 -10.22
C GLY A 121 -4.11 8.47 -9.20
N ILE A 122 -4.67 9.60 -9.63
CA ILE A 122 -5.35 10.56 -8.74
C ILE A 122 -6.84 10.22 -8.69
N VAL A 123 -7.36 10.07 -7.46
CA VAL A 123 -8.74 9.73 -7.15
C VAL A 123 -9.37 10.89 -6.39
N MET A 124 -10.63 11.17 -6.68
CA MET A 124 -11.42 12.15 -5.96
C MET A 124 -12.33 11.46 -4.95
N LEU A 125 -12.23 11.85 -3.68
CA LEU A 125 -13.03 11.33 -2.58
C LEU A 125 -14.03 12.37 -2.09
N ASP A 126 -15.25 11.92 -1.81
CA ASP A 126 -16.36 12.74 -1.30
C ASP A 126 -16.60 14.03 -2.11
N HIS A 127 -16.35 13.99 -3.42
CA HIS A 127 -16.40 15.14 -4.34
C HIS A 127 -15.46 16.31 -4.02
N ARG A 128 -14.50 16.15 -3.10
CA ARG A 128 -13.69 17.27 -2.58
C ARG A 128 -12.20 17.01 -2.44
N HIS A 129 -11.79 15.76 -2.20
CA HIS A 129 -10.40 15.46 -1.83
C HIS A 129 -9.70 14.70 -2.93
N GLU A 130 -8.65 15.29 -3.50
CA GLU A 130 -7.77 14.58 -4.43
C GLU A 130 -6.64 13.88 -3.68
N VAL A 131 -6.51 12.57 -3.93
CA VAL A 131 -5.52 11.70 -3.27
C VAL A 131 -4.94 10.72 -4.27
N MET A 132 -3.76 10.19 -3.96
CA MET A 132 -3.15 9.14 -4.77
C MET A 132 -3.79 7.79 -4.45
N ALA A 133 -4.25 7.06 -5.47
CA ALA A 133 -4.97 5.79 -5.31
C ALA A 133 -4.20 4.76 -4.49
N GLY A 134 -2.89 4.68 -4.71
CA GLY A 134 -2.02 3.74 -4.00
C GLY A 134 -1.81 4.04 -2.52
N ASP A 135 -2.28 5.20 -2.03
CA ASP A 135 -2.27 5.53 -0.59
C ASP A 135 -3.53 5.06 0.13
N LEU A 136 -4.54 4.59 -0.62
CA LEU A 136 -5.84 4.19 -0.09
C LEU A 136 -5.84 2.72 0.30
N VAL A 137 -6.45 2.43 1.45
CA VAL A 137 -6.74 1.05 1.84
C VAL A 137 -8.17 0.73 1.43
N ARG A 138 -8.34 -0.34 0.65
CA ARG A 138 -9.67 -0.83 0.27
C ARG A 138 -10.38 -1.37 1.50
N MET A 139 -11.64 -1.01 1.65
CA MET A 139 -12.52 -1.77 2.53
C MET A 139 -13.05 -2.96 1.74
N ALA A 140 -13.12 -4.14 2.38
CA ALA A 140 -13.82 -5.26 1.80
C ALA A 140 -15.30 -4.89 1.68
N ASP A 141 -15.92 -5.18 0.53
CA ASP A 141 -17.37 -5.16 0.42
C ASP A 141 -17.90 -6.35 1.24
N ASN A 142 -18.44 -6.10 2.44
CA ASN A 142 -19.57 -6.83 3.03
C ASN A 142 -19.90 -6.31 4.45
N PRO A 143 -21.20 -6.29 4.79
CA PRO A 143 -21.87 -7.53 5.19
C PRO A 143 -23.08 -7.85 4.30
N SER A 144 -23.35 -9.14 4.13
CA SER A 144 -24.65 -9.63 3.68
C SER A 144 -25.75 -9.13 4.64
N ASP A 145 -26.47 -8.08 4.27
CA ASP A 145 -27.83 -7.82 4.74
C ASP A 145 -28.78 -8.77 3.98
N THR A 146 -28.63 -10.06 4.20
CA THR A 146 -29.80 -10.95 4.14
C THR A 146 -30.53 -10.77 5.46
N VAL A 147 -31.46 -9.80 5.47
CA VAL A 147 -32.56 -9.78 6.44
C VAL A 147 -33.33 -11.09 6.27
N VAL A 148 -32.94 -12.12 7.02
CA VAL A 148 -33.81 -13.28 7.24
C VAL A 148 -34.82 -12.83 8.29
N HIS A 149 -35.95 -12.29 7.82
CA HIS A 149 -37.17 -12.30 8.61
C HIS A 149 -37.60 -13.77 8.76
N ASN A 150 -37.31 -14.36 9.92
CA ASN A 150 -38.01 -15.54 10.41
C ASN A 150 -38.57 -15.22 11.79
N THR A 151 -39.81 -14.73 11.75
CA THR A 151 -40.98 -15.10 12.56
C THR A 151 -40.75 -15.78 13.92
N ASP A 152 -41.21 -15.10 14.96
CA ASP A 152 -41.93 -15.58 16.14
C ASP A 152 -41.81 -17.06 16.58
N GLN A 153 -41.27 -17.26 17.80
CA GLN A 153 -41.88 -17.91 18.99
C GLN A 153 -40.85 -18.70 19.84
N GLN A 154 -40.61 -18.17 21.04
CA GLN A 154 -40.10 -18.86 22.25
C GLN A 154 -41.15 -19.93 22.71
N PRO A 155 -40.89 -20.94 23.60
CA PRO A 155 -39.96 -20.80 24.72
C PRO A 155 -39.23 -22.02 25.33
N ASP A 156 -38.39 -21.64 26.31
CA ASP A 156 -37.90 -22.36 27.49
C ASP A 156 -37.00 -23.58 27.27
N GLN A 157 -35.70 -23.41 27.58
CA GLN A 157 -35.01 -24.30 28.53
C GLN A 157 -33.95 -23.53 29.35
N THR A 158 -34.01 -23.83 30.65
CA THR A 158 -33.29 -23.27 31.79
C THR A 158 -31.87 -23.85 31.92
N ILE A 159 -31.02 -23.14 32.69
CA ILE A 159 -29.77 -23.56 33.39
C ILE A 159 -28.50 -23.80 32.52
N HIS A 160 -27.27 -23.37 32.82
CA HIS A 160 -26.57 -22.96 34.05
C HIS A 160 -25.49 -21.89 33.75
N SER A 161 -25.36 -20.90 34.64
CA SER A 161 -24.17 -20.06 34.74
C SER A 161 -22.98 -20.90 35.24
N ASN A 162 -21.89 -20.94 34.47
CA ASN A 162 -20.59 -21.28 35.03
C ASN A 162 -19.55 -20.28 34.54
N VAL A 163 -19.30 -19.31 35.40
CA VAL A 163 -18.21 -18.34 35.32
C VAL A 163 -16.91 -19.09 35.57
N GLN A 164 -15.94 -19.00 34.65
CA GLN A 164 -14.52 -19.10 35.01
C GLN A 164 -13.72 -18.08 34.19
N ASN A 165 -13.61 -16.88 34.77
CA ASN A 165 -12.51 -15.96 34.49
C ASN A 165 -11.20 -16.67 34.85
N VAL A 166 -10.34 -16.95 33.87
CA VAL A 166 -8.96 -17.35 34.13
C VAL A 166 -8.08 -16.11 34.06
N SER A 167 -7.61 -15.67 35.23
CA SER A 167 -6.59 -14.64 35.39
C SER A 167 -5.23 -15.19 34.96
N VAL A 168 -4.59 -14.54 33.99
CA VAL A 168 -3.21 -14.85 33.61
C VAL A 168 -2.25 -14.14 34.57
N ASN A 169 -1.45 -14.92 35.29
CA ASN A 169 -0.51 -14.41 36.29
C ASN A 169 0.79 -13.94 35.61
N LEU A 170 1.07 -12.65 35.71
CA LEU A 170 2.15 -11.94 35.04
C LEU A 170 3.44 -11.98 35.90
N ALA A 171 4.07 -13.15 36.04
CA ALA A 171 5.28 -13.26 36.88
C ALA A 171 6.39 -14.21 36.41
N THR A 172 6.21 -15.04 35.38
CA THR A 172 7.24 -16.07 35.06
C THR A 172 7.60 -16.31 33.60
N GLY A 173 7.03 -15.57 32.62
CA GLY A 173 7.61 -15.44 31.27
C GLY A 173 8.04 -16.74 30.57
N LEU A 174 7.33 -17.86 30.77
CA LEU A 174 7.61 -19.14 30.12
C LEU A 174 6.29 -19.79 29.68
N ALA A 175 6.27 -20.25 28.43
CA ALA A 175 5.15 -20.97 27.83
C ALA A 175 5.11 -22.42 28.35
N PRO A 176 3.93 -23.02 28.55
CA PRO A 176 3.82 -24.45 28.82
C PRO A 176 4.11 -25.25 27.53
N ASP A 177 5.04 -26.21 27.63
CA ASP A 177 5.38 -27.16 26.56
C ASP A 177 4.18 -28.07 26.23
N PRO A 178 3.96 -28.41 24.94
CA PRO A 178 2.83 -29.23 24.52
C PRO A 178 3.09 -30.72 24.82
N THR A 179 2.26 -31.31 25.68
CA THR A 179 2.21 -32.76 25.88
C THR A 179 1.62 -33.44 24.63
N VAL A 180 2.46 -34.17 23.90
CA VAL A 180 2.05 -35.07 22.82
C VAL A 180 1.37 -36.29 23.44
N SER A 181 0.08 -36.47 23.15
CA SER A 181 -0.66 -37.69 23.50
C SER A 181 -0.72 -38.58 22.26
N THR A 182 0.10 -39.63 22.22
CA THR A 182 -0.06 -40.77 21.32
C THR A 182 -1.20 -41.66 21.85
N ALA A 183 -2.24 -41.85 21.05
CA ALA A 183 -3.22 -42.90 21.25
C ALA A 183 -3.14 -43.88 20.06
N THR A 184 -2.96 -45.15 20.42
CA THR A 184 -2.96 -46.40 19.66
C THR A 184 -4.17 -46.61 18.77
#